data_AF-A0A8C2AM33-F1
#
_entry.id   AF-A0A8C2AM33-F1
#
_cell.length_a   1.000
_cell.length_b   1.000
_cell.length_c   1.000
_cell.angle_alpha   90.00
_cell.angle_beta   90.00
_cell.angle_gamma   90.00
#
_symmetry.space_group_name_H-M   'P 1'
#
loop_
_entity.id
_entity.type
_entity.pdbx_description
1 polymer ?
#
loop_
_entity_poly.entity_id
_entity_poly.type
_entity_poly.pdbx_seq_one_letter_code
_entity_poly.pdbx_strand_id
1 'polypeptide(L)'
;MAEWRQYYQNEDDEVEEDEEDSGGDYKISGRDSLVFLVDASKEMFIKSEDGETSNFDMTMQCVRSVYTSKIISSDKDLVALVFYGTEQSKNPRNSFKHVYVYHDLDSPGSQRVLDIDKLLGEKGAQFAEKTIGSGETSLGEALWCCSNLYSDIKLRLSHKRLMIFTCRDDPHGGDGAKDRQARTKAADLKETGVVIDLMHLTKPGGFDVSLFFCDIVSPPEDESELGLQIEPCRKLEDLQKRVRAKELKKRSQSRLTFSLGEGVNLAVGVYVLARTATKPSAVKLHRDTNEPVRTKTRYFHAHNGGILLPNDMKRAQVYGKKQIVMEKDEVDEIKKFDDPGLVLMGFKPMDRLKLHHHIRPALFIYPEEEQISVLFFFLKKMYLHCADTFLVVTLLLALWH
;
A
#
# COMPACT_ATOMS: atom_id res chain seq x y z
N MET A 1 -16.39 -48.85 -12.46
CA MET A 1 -16.67 -48.17 -11.18
C MET A 1 -15.72 -48.71 -10.14
N ALA A 2 -15.16 -47.81 -9.30
CA ALA A 2 -14.15 -48.05 -8.25
C ALA A 2 -12.77 -48.49 -8.81
N GLU A 3 -11.63 -47.83 -8.60
CA GLU A 3 -11.06 -47.31 -7.35
C GLU A 3 -10.18 -46.05 -7.53
N TRP A 4 -10.42 -45.21 -8.54
CA TRP A 4 -9.57 -44.01 -8.77
C TRP A 4 -9.88 -42.82 -7.85
N ARG A 5 -10.88 -42.94 -6.96
CA ARG A 5 -11.28 -41.87 -6.02
C ARG A 5 -10.71 -42.02 -4.61
N GLN A 6 -10.13 -43.17 -4.25
CA GLN A 6 -9.69 -43.42 -2.87
C GLN A 6 -8.32 -42.83 -2.52
N TYR A 7 -7.52 -42.41 -3.51
CA TYR A 7 -6.21 -41.77 -3.28
C TYR A 7 -6.25 -40.24 -3.24
N TYR A 8 -7.40 -39.62 -3.51
CA TYR A 8 -7.54 -38.16 -3.69
C TYR A 8 -8.40 -37.48 -2.62
N GLN A 9 -8.81 -38.20 -1.60
CA GLN A 9 -9.72 -37.68 -0.58
C GLN A 9 -8.96 -37.65 0.75
N ASN A 10 -8.27 -36.52 1.00
CA ASN A 10 -7.84 -35.96 2.30
C ASN A 10 -6.51 -35.17 2.24
N GLU A 11 -6.34 -34.26 1.27
CA GLU A 11 -5.29 -33.22 1.35
C GLU A 11 -5.87 -31.86 0.88
N ASP A 12 -7.11 -31.56 1.24
CA ASP A 12 -7.73 -30.23 0.99
C ASP A 12 -7.31 -29.17 2.03
N ASP A 13 -6.31 -29.45 2.86
CA ASP A 13 -5.75 -28.50 3.84
C ASP A 13 -4.24 -28.21 3.62
N GLU A 14 -3.72 -28.40 2.39
CA GLU A 14 -2.39 -27.87 2.04
C GLU A 14 -2.50 -26.43 1.53
N VAL A 15 -2.09 -25.54 2.44
CA VAL A 15 -1.87 -24.10 2.31
C VAL A 15 -1.39 -23.71 0.91
N GLU A 16 -1.98 -22.63 0.39
CA GLU A 16 -1.58 -21.93 -0.84
C GLU A 16 -0.08 -21.55 -0.80
N GLU A 17 0.77 -22.42 -1.34
CA GLU A 17 2.12 -22.08 -1.78
C GLU A 17 2.04 -21.59 -3.22
N ASP A 18 1.74 -20.30 -3.37
CA ASP A 18 2.17 -19.53 -4.54
C ASP A 18 3.71 -19.41 -4.45
N GLU A 19 4.44 -20.28 -5.16
CA GLU A 19 5.88 -20.15 -5.39
C GLU A 19 6.15 -18.98 -6.37
N GLU A 20 6.06 -17.74 -5.89
CA GLU A 20 6.73 -16.57 -6.47
C GLU A 20 7.16 -15.58 -5.37
N ASP A 21 8.17 -15.93 -4.57
CA ASP A 21 9.30 -15.06 -4.13
C ASP A 21 10.21 -15.89 -3.19
N SER A 22 11.42 -16.27 -3.64
CA SER A 22 12.43 -16.79 -2.71
C SER A 22 13.05 -15.60 -1.98
N GLY A 23 12.40 -15.16 -0.91
CA GLY A 23 12.86 -14.08 -0.06
C GLY A 23 11.95 -13.83 1.14
N GLY A 24 12.25 -14.50 2.27
CA GLY A 24 11.81 -14.12 3.61
C GLY A 24 10.32 -13.79 3.77
N ASP A 25 9.51 -14.84 3.86
CA ASP A 25 8.05 -14.76 3.79
C ASP A 25 7.43 -14.24 5.11
N TYR A 26 7.43 -12.92 5.32
CA TYR A 26 6.35 -12.29 6.08
C TYR A 26 5.19 -12.02 5.10
N LYS A 27 4.36 -13.04 4.85
CA LYS A 27 3.09 -12.88 4.12
C LYS A 27 2.21 -11.90 4.88
N ILE A 28 2.28 -10.62 4.53
CA ILE A 28 1.18 -9.67 4.81
C ILE A 28 0.04 -10.08 3.88
N SER A 29 -0.73 -11.07 4.35
CA SER A 29 -1.91 -11.59 3.68
C SER A 29 -3.05 -10.59 3.88
N GLY A 30 -3.19 -9.67 2.92
CA GLY A 30 -4.32 -8.74 2.85
C GLY A 30 -4.22 -7.84 1.62
N ARG A 31 -5.38 -7.41 1.10
CA ARG A 31 -5.46 -6.40 0.04
C ARG A 31 -5.57 -5.02 0.66
N ASP A 32 -4.85 -4.05 0.11
CA ASP A 32 -5.03 -2.67 0.56
C ASP A 32 -6.30 -2.11 -0.05
N SER A 33 -6.98 -1.25 0.70
CA SER A 33 -8.25 -0.64 0.31
C SER A 33 -8.19 0.86 0.47
N LEU A 34 -8.54 1.57 -0.61
CA LEU A 34 -8.49 3.02 -0.71
C LEU A 34 -9.82 3.57 -1.21
N VAL A 35 -10.45 4.41 -0.42
CA VAL A 35 -11.69 5.11 -0.79
C VAL A 35 -11.37 6.58 -1.03
N PHE A 36 -11.61 7.05 -2.25
CA PHE A 36 -11.60 8.47 -2.59
C PHE A 36 -12.98 9.06 -2.27
N LEU A 37 -13.04 9.94 -1.28
CA LEU A 37 -14.25 10.70 -0.94
C LEU A 37 -14.10 12.14 -1.43
N VAL A 38 -14.81 12.49 -2.50
CA VAL A 38 -14.65 13.77 -3.21
C VAL A 38 -15.86 14.66 -2.99
N ASP A 39 -15.61 15.91 -2.61
CA ASP A 39 -16.64 16.94 -2.50
C ASP A 39 -17.14 17.34 -3.90
N ALA A 40 -18.45 17.28 -4.11
CA ALA A 40 -19.14 17.69 -5.34
C ALA A 40 -19.93 19.00 -5.16
N SER A 41 -19.58 19.81 -4.15
CA SER A 41 -20.17 21.14 -3.95
C SER A 41 -19.73 22.12 -5.03
N LYS A 42 -20.56 23.15 -5.26
CA LYS A 42 -20.33 24.16 -6.32
C LYS A 42 -18.94 24.79 -6.28
N GLU A 43 -18.40 25.01 -5.08
CA GLU A 43 -17.07 25.59 -4.86
C GLU A 43 -15.93 24.77 -5.47
N MET A 44 -16.07 23.45 -5.56
CA MET A 44 -15.06 22.56 -6.16
C MET A 44 -14.93 22.75 -7.68
N PHE A 45 -15.98 23.26 -8.32
CA PHE A 45 -16.00 23.49 -9.77
C PHE A 45 -15.52 24.90 -10.15
N ILE A 46 -15.29 25.78 -9.18
CA ILE A 46 -14.74 27.11 -9.40
C ILE A 46 -13.26 26.97 -9.81
N LYS A 47 -12.86 27.70 -10.84
CA LYS A 47 -11.46 27.75 -11.28
C LYS A 47 -10.66 28.67 -10.35
N SER A 48 -9.44 28.26 -10.03
CA SER A 48 -8.49 29.08 -9.29
C SER A 48 -8.14 30.36 -10.06
N GLU A 49 -7.62 31.38 -9.36
CA GLU A 49 -7.27 32.69 -9.93
C GLU A 49 -6.32 32.62 -11.14
N ASP A 50 -5.49 31.57 -11.22
CA ASP A 50 -4.56 31.31 -12.33
C ASP A 50 -5.24 30.74 -13.60
N GLY A 51 -6.55 30.43 -13.55
CA GLY A 51 -7.36 30.07 -14.72
C GLY A 51 -7.15 28.69 -15.34
N GLU A 52 -6.16 27.89 -14.88
CA GLU A 52 -5.77 26.65 -15.56
C GLU A 52 -6.73 25.47 -15.32
N THR A 53 -7.15 25.18 -14.07
CA THR A 53 -8.03 24.03 -13.75
C THR A 53 -8.90 24.30 -12.53
N SER A 54 -10.02 23.57 -12.38
CA SER A 54 -10.84 23.59 -11.16
C SER A 54 -10.30 22.59 -10.13
N ASN A 55 -10.64 22.80 -8.85
CA ASN A 55 -10.29 21.88 -7.78
C ASN A 55 -10.83 20.45 -8.03
N PHE A 56 -12.02 20.35 -8.61
CA PHE A 56 -12.62 19.09 -9.03
C PHE A 56 -11.81 18.39 -10.12
N ASP A 57 -11.43 19.11 -11.19
CA ASP A 57 -10.65 18.54 -12.30
C ASP A 57 -9.27 18.08 -11.82
N MET A 58 -8.59 18.91 -11.02
CA MET A 58 -7.32 18.54 -10.38
C MET A 58 -7.45 17.25 -9.55
N THR A 59 -8.55 17.11 -8.81
CA THR A 59 -8.85 15.90 -8.03
C THR A 59 -9.06 14.69 -8.94
N MET A 60 -9.86 14.81 -10.01
CA MET A 60 -10.09 13.71 -10.95
C MET A 60 -8.83 13.27 -11.68
N GLN A 61 -7.96 14.21 -12.06
CA GLN A 61 -6.65 13.90 -12.64
C GLN A 61 -5.75 13.15 -11.65
N CYS A 62 -5.79 13.52 -10.37
CA CYS A 62 -5.08 12.80 -9.31
C CYS A 62 -5.63 11.38 -9.12
N VAL A 63 -6.95 11.23 -8.99
CA VAL A 63 -7.64 9.93 -8.86
C VAL A 63 -7.28 9.02 -10.03
N ARG A 64 -7.35 9.53 -11.27
CA ARG A 64 -6.92 8.79 -12.46
C ARG A 64 -5.47 8.31 -12.36
N SER A 65 -4.55 9.19 -11.94
CA SER A 65 -3.14 8.81 -11.78
C SER A 65 -3.02 7.64 -10.81
N VAL A 66 -3.72 7.67 -9.66
CA VAL A 66 -3.67 6.58 -8.69
C VAL A 66 -4.24 5.29 -9.26
N TYR A 67 -5.40 5.33 -9.93
CA TYR A 67 -5.98 4.15 -10.58
C TYR A 67 -4.99 3.50 -11.58
N THR A 68 -4.35 4.31 -12.43
CA THR A 68 -3.35 3.80 -13.38
C THR A 68 -2.10 3.26 -12.69
N SER A 69 -1.60 3.92 -11.64
CA SER A 69 -0.45 3.46 -10.85
C SER A 69 -0.74 2.15 -10.13
N LYS A 70 -1.95 1.96 -9.58
CA LYS A 70 -2.38 0.71 -8.95
C LYS A 70 -2.44 -0.44 -9.96
N ILE A 71 -2.93 -0.22 -11.19
CA ILE A 71 -2.91 -1.26 -12.24
C ILE A 71 -1.47 -1.73 -12.54
N ILE A 72 -0.48 -0.83 -12.48
CA ILE A 72 0.91 -1.15 -12.78
C ILE A 72 1.61 -1.85 -11.61
N SER A 73 1.30 -1.46 -10.37
CA SER A 73 2.11 -1.81 -9.19
C SER A 73 1.41 -2.69 -8.16
N SER A 74 0.08 -2.72 -8.10
CA SER A 74 -0.72 -3.43 -7.09
C SER A 74 -2.17 -3.62 -7.57
N ASP A 75 -2.38 -4.47 -8.57
CA ASP A 75 -3.69 -4.72 -9.22
C ASP A 75 -4.70 -5.45 -8.31
N LYS A 76 -4.20 -6.11 -7.25
CA LYS A 76 -5.02 -6.78 -6.23
C LYS A 76 -5.63 -5.81 -5.21
N ASP A 77 -5.17 -4.57 -5.14
CA ASP A 77 -5.73 -3.57 -4.21
C ASP A 77 -7.14 -3.15 -4.63
N LEU A 78 -7.97 -2.77 -3.66
CA LEU A 78 -9.34 -2.33 -3.91
C LEU A 78 -9.42 -0.80 -3.86
N VAL A 79 -10.06 -0.21 -4.86
CA VAL A 79 -10.27 1.24 -4.97
C VAL A 79 -11.74 1.58 -5.15
N ALA A 80 -12.21 2.61 -4.44
CA ALA A 80 -13.56 3.15 -4.58
C ALA A 80 -13.53 4.66 -4.83
N LEU A 81 -14.52 5.15 -5.57
CA LEU A 81 -14.72 6.58 -5.83
C LEU A 81 -16.13 6.97 -5.41
N VAL A 82 -16.22 7.83 -4.40
CA VAL A 82 -17.47 8.28 -3.78
C VAL A 82 -17.51 9.81 -3.82
N PHE A 83 -18.63 10.35 -4.27
CA PHE A 83 -18.93 11.78 -4.24
C PHE A 83 -19.92 12.08 -3.13
N TYR A 84 -19.75 13.21 -2.45
CA TYR A 84 -20.72 13.72 -1.48
C TYR A 84 -21.07 15.20 -1.74
N GLY A 85 -22.21 15.65 -1.22
CA GLY A 85 -22.76 16.95 -1.58
C GLY A 85 -23.38 16.95 -2.97
N THR A 86 -23.92 15.80 -3.38
CA THR A 86 -24.46 15.57 -4.72
C THR A 86 -25.97 15.84 -4.75
N GLU A 87 -26.54 16.19 -5.90
CA GLU A 87 -28.00 16.28 -6.03
C GLU A 87 -28.61 14.88 -6.11
N GLN A 88 -28.01 14.01 -6.92
CA GLN A 88 -28.41 12.61 -7.06
C GLN A 88 -27.81 11.75 -5.95
N SER A 89 -28.56 10.73 -5.52
CA SER A 89 -28.09 9.76 -4.53
C SER A 89 -28.01 8.37 -5.17
N LYS A 90 -26.84 7.74 -5.05
CA LYS A 90 -26.61 6.37 -5.53
C LYS A 90 -25.68 5.68 -4.55
N ASN A 91 -26.21 4.81 -3.70
CA ASN A 91 -25.41 4.01 -2.78
C ASN A 91 -26.05 2.63 -2.61
N PRO A 92 -25.30 1.59 -2.19
CA PRO A 92 -25.75 0.19 -2.25
C PRO A 92 -27.11 -0.10 -1.60
N ARG A 93 -27.46 0.65 -0.54
CA ARG A 93 -28.74 0.52 0.20
C ARG A 93 -29.69 1.69 -0.01
N ASN A 94 -29.35 2.61 -0.91
CA ASN A 94 -30.02 3.88 -1.17
C ASN A 94 -30.52 4.63 0.09
N SER A 95 -29.73 4.52 1.17
CA SER A 95 -30.13 4.96 2.52
C SER A 95 -29.66 6.36 2.86
N PHE A 96 -28.68 6.87 2.11
CA PHE A 96 -28.06 8.18 2.34
C PHE A 96 -28.41 9.13 1.21
N LYS A 97 -28.75 10.37 1.57
CA LYS A 97 -29.04 11.43 0.59
C LYS A 97 -27.76 12.18 0.27
N HIS A 98 -27.66 12.70 -0.94
CA HIS A 98 -26.52 13.52 -1.38
C HIS A 98 -25.16 12.80 -1.35
N VAL A 99 -25.19 11.47 -1.47
CA VAL A 99 -24.01 10.60 -1.58
C VAL A 99 -24.15 9.72 -2.81
N TYR A 100 -23.13 9.77 -3.68
CA TYR A 100 -23.09 9.06 -4.95
C TYR A 100 -21.82 8.21 -5.05
N VAL A 101 -21.97 6.89 -4.94
CA VAL A 101 -20.93 5.88 -5.18
C VAL A 101 -20.78 5.69 -6.69
N TYR A 102 -19.71 6.25 -7.24
CA TYR A 102 -19.41 6.17 -8.67
C TYR A 102 -18.74 4.84 -9.01
N HIS A 103 -17.72 4.47 -8.23
CA HIS A 103 -17.12 3.14 -8.24
C HIS A 103 -17.20 2.53 -6.85
N ASP A 104 -17.76 1.31 -6.77
CA ASP A 104 -17.72 0.49 -5.56
C ASP A 104 -16.30 -0.05 -5.32
N LEU A 105 -16.03 -0.49 -4.09
CA LEU A 105 -14.72 -0.96 -3.64
C LEU A 105 -14.38 -2.29 -4.33
N ASP A 106 -13.49 -2.23 -5.31
CA ASP A 106 -13.10 -3.37 -6.15
C ASP A 106 -11.76 -3.09 -6.83
N SER A 107 -11.16 -4.10 -7.48
CA SER A 107 -9.91 -3.94 -8.22
C SER A 107 -9.99 -2.82 -9.28
N PRO A 108 -8.90 -2.06 -9.48
CA PRO A 108 -8.83 -1.09 -10.56
C PRO A 108 -8.86 -1.82 -11.91
N GLY A 109 -9.42 -1.19 -12.93
CA GLY A 109 -9.51 -1.77 -14.27
C GLY A 109 -9.60 -0.71 -15.35
N SER A 110 -9.34 -1.11 -16.60
CA SER A 110 -9.33 -0.21 -17.76
C SER A 110 -10.67 0.53 -17.94
N GLN A 111 -11.79 -0.17 -17.75
CA GLN A 111 -13.12 0.44 -17.86
C GLN A 111 -13.34 1.54 -16.81
N ARG A 112 -12.91 1.31 -15.56
CA ARG A 112 -13.00 2.30 -14.48
C ARG A 112 -12.13 3.53 -14.77
N VAL A 113 -10.96 3.34 -15.39
CA VAL A 113 -10.12 4.45 -15.84
C VAL A 113 -10.82 5.26 -16.94
N LEU A 114 -11.44 4.59 -17.92
CA LEU A 114 -12.22 5.27 -18.96
C LEU A 114 -13.43 6.02 -18.40
N ASP A 115 -14.04 5.51 -17.33
CA ASP A 115 -15.15 6.20 -16.66
C ASP A 115 -14.66 7.47 -15.94
N ILE A 116 -13.49 7.43 -15.30
CA ILE A 116 -12.84 8.63 -14.73
C ILE A 116 -12.43 9.62 -15.84
N ASP A 117 -11.96 9.14 -16.99
CA ASP A 117 -11.59 10.00 -18.13
C ASP A 117 -12.78 10.86 -18.62
N LYS A 118 -14.02 10.37 -18.46
CA LYS A 118 -15.24 11.15 -18.78
C LYS A 118 -15.47 12.32 -17.81
N LEU A 119 -14.87 12.30 -16.63
CA LEU A 119 -14.99 13.33 -15.59
C LEU A 119 -13.89 14.39 -15.67
N LEU A 120 -12.96 14.29 -16.64
CA LEU A 120 -11.84 15.21 -16.78
C LEU A 120 -12.16 16.44 -17.65
N GLY A 121 -11.52 17.54 -17.32
CA GLY A 121 -11.60 18.82 -18.01
C GLY A 121 -12.98 19.46 -17.93
N GLU A 122 -13.20 20.51 -18.73
CA GLU A 122 -14.44 21.28 -18.69
C GLU A 122 -15.68 20.47 -19.10
N LYS A 123 -15.53 19.59 -20.09
CA LYS A 123 -16.62 18.68 -20.50
C LYS A 123 -16.95 17.68 -19.40
N GLY A 124 -15.93 17.22 -18.67
CA GLY A 124 -16.11 16.32 -17.54
C GLY A 124 -16.78 16.99 -16.34
N ALA A 125 -16.45 18.25 -16.05
CA ALA A 125 -17.13 19.04 -15.04
C ALA A 125 -18.63 19.22 -15.36
N GLN A 126 -18.96 19.56 -16.61
CA GLN A 126 -20.36 19.66 -17.06
C GLN A 126 -21.09 18.31 -17.01
N PHE A 127 -20.38 17.23 -17.35
CA PHE A 127 -20.93 15.87 -17.23
C PHE A 127 -21.19 15.51 -15.76
N ALA A 128 -20.26 15.82 -14.86
CA ALA A 128 -20.41 15.60 -13.42
C ALA A 128 -21.59 16.42 -12.87
N GLU A 129 -21.73 17.68 -13.25
CA GLU A 129 -22.85 18.53 -12.86
C GLU A 129 -24.20 17.94 -13.35
N LYS A 130 -24.25 17.41 -14.58
CA LYS A 130 -25.47 16.79 -15.12
C LYS A 130 -25.79 15.44 -14.50
N THR A 131 -24.79 14.60 -14.24
CA THR A 131 -24.96 13.22 -13.79
C THR A 131 -25.09 13.11 -12.28
N ILE A 132 -24.38 13.94 -11.53
CA ILE A 132 -24.27 13.87 -10.09
C ILE A 132 -24.95 15.08 -9.43
N GLY A 133 -24.73 16.27 -10.00
CA GLY A 133 -25.25 17.55 -9.49
C GLY A 133 -24.61 17.97 -8.16
N SER A 134 -24.89 19.20 -7.73
CA SER A 134 -24.44 19.74 -6.45
C SER A 134 -25.64 20.02 -5.53
N GLY A 135 -25.66 19.36 -4.38
CA GLY A 135 -26.75 19.40 -3.40
C GLY A 135 -26.30 19.84 -2.01
N GLU A 136 -27.11 19.49 -1.01
CA GLU A 136 -26.81 19.74 0.40
C GLU A 136 -25.73 18.78 0.91
N THR A 137 -24.88 19.25 1.81
CA THR A 137 -23.73 18.48 2.28
C THR A 137 -23.97 17.86 3.64
N SER A 138 -23.75 16.55 3.71
CA SER A 138 -23.78 15.76 4.95
C SER A 138 -22.57 14.84 4.97
N LEU A 139 -21.47 15.29 5.59
CA LEU A 139 -20.26 14.48 5.68
C LEU A 139 -20.47 13.24 6.55
N GLY A 140 -21.32 13.34 7.58
CA GLY A 140 -21.65 12.20 8.45
C GLY A 140 -22.29 11.03 7.71
N GLU A 141 -23.23 11.31 6.81
CA GLU A 141 -23.83 10.29 5.93
C GLU A 141 -22.82 9.72 4.94
N ALA A 142 -21.95 10.56 4.37
CA ALA A 142 -20.90 10.12 3.46
C ALA A 142 -19.89 9.18 4.14
N LEU A 143 -19.42 9.52 5.34
CA LEU A 143 -18.53 8.67 6.14
C LEU A 143 -19.21 7.35 6.51
N TRP A 144 -20.50 7.38 6.85
CA TRP A 144 -21.25 6.16 7.11
C TRP A 144 -21.39 5.29 5.86
N CYS A 145 -21.64 5.90 4.69
CA CYS A 145 -21.64 5.18 3.42
C CYS A 145 -20.29 4.49 3.19
N CYS A 146 -19.17 5.18 3.38
CA CYS A 146 -17.83 4.60 3.25
C CYS A 146 -17.58 3.46 4.26
N SER A 147 -18.09 3.57 5.50
CA SER A 147 -18.04 2.47 6.48
C SER A 147 -18.76 1.21 5.99
N ASN A 148 -19.89 1.38 5.31
CA ASN A 148 -20.63 0.25 4.73
C ASN A 148 -19.84 -0.37 3.57
N LEU A 149 -19.19 0.43 2.72
CA LEU A 149 -18.34 -0.08 1.64
C LEU A 149 -17.24 -1.01 2.17
N TYR A 150 -16.57 -0.62 3.26
CA TYR A 150 -15.56 -1.49 3.89
C TYR A 150 -16.15 -2.76 4.50
N SER A 151 -17.37 -2.69 5.03
CA SER A 151 -18.03 -3.81 5.71
C SER A 151 -18.61 -4.84 4.74
N ASP A 152 -19.00 -4.41 3.53
CA ASP A 152 -19.57 -5.29 2.51
C ASP A 152 -18.50 -6.17 1.81
N ILE A 153 -17.20 -5.85 1.99
CA ILE A 153 -16.10 -6.64 1.44
C ILE A 153 -15.85 -7.91 2.26
N LYS A 154 -15.94 -9.06 1.59
CA LYS A 154 -15.68 -10.40 2.17
C LYS A 154 -14.20 -10.78 2.22
N LEU A 155 -13.35 -10.01 1.55
CA LEU A 155 -11.91 -10.24 1.47
C LEU A 155 -11.21 -9.68 2.71
N ARG A 156 -10.10 -10.30 3.11
CA ARG A 156 -9.26 -9.77 4.19
C ARG A 156 -8.54 -8.51 3.70
N LEU A 157 -8.90 -7.37 4.30
CA LEU A 157 -8.25 -6.09 4.06
C LEU A 157 -7.09 -5.90 5.04
N SER A 158 -5.89 -5.67 4.52
CA SER A 158 -4.69 -5.35 5.33
C SER A 158 -4.76 -3.93 5.85
N HIS A 159 -5.02 -2.98 4.94
CA HIS A 159 -5.05 -1.56 5.24
C HIS A 159 -6.29 -0.92 4.66
N LYS A 160 -6.95 -0.08 5.45
CA LYS A 160 -8.15 0.66 5.06
C LYS A 160 -7.85 2.15 5.14
N ARG A 161 -7.96 2.87 4.02
CA ARG A 161 -7.66 4.31 3.95
C ARG A 161 -8.75 5.08 3.24
N LEU A 162 -9.23 6.14 3.89
CA LEU A 162 -10.21 7.06 3.33
C LEU A 162 -9.52 8.41 3.09
N MET A 163 -9.48 8.87 1.83
CA MET A 163 -8.93 10.18 1.48
C MET A 163 -10.06 11.14 1.12
N ILE A 164 -10.20 12.22 1.89
CA ILE A 164 -11.21 13.27 1.70
C ILE A 164 -10.61 14.39 0.85
N PHE A 165 -11.25 14.73 -0.26
CA PHE A 165 -10.86 15.84 -1.14
C PHE A 165 -11.92 16.93 -1.07
N THR A 166 -11.56 18.10 -0.54
CA THR A 166 -12.48 19.23 -0.41
C THR A 166 -11.72 20.57 -0.35
N CYS A 167 -12.38 21.65 -0.76
CA CYS A 167 -11.94 23.03 -0.55
C CYS A 167 -12.72 23.74 0.58
N ARG A 168 -13.68 23.07 1.23
CA ARG A 168 -14.48 23.63 2.34
C ARG A 168 -13.96 23.13 3.67
N ASP A 169 -13.56 24.06 4.53
CA ASP A 169 -13.12 23.83 5.90
C ASP A 169 -14.28 23.73 6.90
N ASP A 170 -15.41 24.39 6.64
CA ASP A 170 -16.69 24.19 7.34
C ASP A 170 -17.72 23.55 6.40
N PRO A 171 -17.81 22.20 6.34
CA PRO A 171 -18.68 21.50 5.41
C PRO A 171 -20.18 21.58 5.75
N HIS A 172 -20.56 22.00 6.95
CA HIS A 172 -21.96 22.05 7.41
C HIS A 172 -22.47 23.46 7.72
N GLY A 173 -21.65 24.50 7.56
CA GLY A 173 -22.07 25.89 7.71
C GLY A 173 -22.56 26.23 9.12
N GLY A 174 -21.97 25.61 10.14
CA GLY A 174 -22.35 25.79 11.54
C GLY A 174 -23.53 24.94 12.04
N ASP A 175 -24.03 23.97 11.28
CA ASP A 175 -24.99 22.99 11.77
C ASP A 175 -24.34 22.00 12.75
N GLY A 176 -24.43 22.33 14.04
CA GLY A 176 -23.85 21.54 15.12
C GLY A 176 -24.35 20.10 15.22
N ALA A 177 -25.54 19.78 14.70
CA ALA A 177 -26.04 18.41 14.71
C ALA A 177 -25.32 17.55 13.66
N LYS A 178 -25.14 18.07 12.45
CA LYS A 178 -24.37 17.40 11.38
C LYS A 178 -22.90 17.31 11.71
N ASP A 179 -22.33 18.34 12.33
CA ASP A 179 -20.96 18.31 12.83
C ASP A 179 -20.75 17.17 13.82
N ARG A 180 -21.63 17.07 14.83
CA ARG A 180 -21.53 16.03 15.85
C ARG A 180 -21.68 14.65 15.24
N GLN A 181 -22.61 14.47 14.30
CA GLN A 181 -22.78 13.23 13.58
C GLN A 181 -21.52 12.84 12.78
N ALA A 182 -20.92 13.78 12.07
CA ALA A 182 -19.70 13.55 11.29
C ALA A 182 -18.50 13.19 12.19
N ARG A 183 -18.33 13.89 13.32
CA ARG A 183 -17.27 13.58 14.31
C ARG A 183 -17.44 12.18 14.91
N THR A 184 -18.66 11.81 15.30
CA THR A 184 -18.95 10.45 15.78
C THR A 184 -18.65 9.41 14.72
N LYS A 185 -19.09 9.61 13.46
CA LYS A 185 -18.86 8.63 12.39
C LYS A 185 -17.38 8.52 11.98
N ALA A 186 -16.63 9.61 12.05
CA ALA A 186 -15.19 9.57 11.85
C ALA A 186 -14.48 8.80 12.98
N ALA A 187 -14.92 8.98 14.22
CA ALA A 187 -14.41 8.20 15.36
C ALA A 187 -14.70 6.70 15.18
N ASP A 188 -15.95 6.33 14.83
CA ASP A 188 -16.34 4.95 14.55
C ASP A 188 -15.44 4.32 13.45
N LEU A 189 -15.19 5.05 12.36
CA LEU A 189 -14.31 4.60 11.28
C LEU A 189 -12.88 4.37 11.78
N LYS A 190 -12.32 5.30 12.57
CA LYS A 190 -10.98 5.17 13.15
C LYS A 190 -10.89 3.95 14.07
N GLU A 191 -11.91 3.68 14.88
CA GLU A 191 -11.98 2.48 15.73
C GLU A 191 -11.97 1.17 14.92
N THR A 192 -12.53 1.16 13.71
CA THR A 192 -12.46 0.00 12.79
C THR A 192 -11.13 -0.14 12.04
N GLY A 193 -10.14 0.69 12.37
CA GLY A 193 -8.80 0.69 11.78
C GLY A 193 -8.70 1.43 10.44
N VAL A 194 -9.67 2.29 10.09
CA VAL A 194 -9.61 3.12 8.89
C VAL A 194 -8.80 4.38 9.17
N VAL A 195 -7.74 4.59 8.38
CA VAL A 195 -6.97 5.84 8.39
C VAL A 195 -7.67 6.87 7.51
N ILE A 196 -8.02 8.01 8.10
CA ILE A 196 -8.69 9.12 7.42
C ILE A 196 -7.67 10.22 7.13
N ASP A 197 -7.45 10.52 5.86
CA ASP A 197 -6.60 11.62 5.41
C ASP A 197 -7.40 12.73 4.76
N LEU A 198 -7.00 13.97 5.03
CA LEU A 198 -7.53 15.14 4.33
C LEU A 198 -6.57 15.63 3.25
N MET A 199 -7.08 15.71 2.03
CA MET A 199 -6.49 16.38 0.88
C MET A 199 -7.20 17.73 0.67
N HIS A 200 -6.88 18.69 1.54
CA HIS A 200 -7.48 20.02 1.47
C HIS A 200 -6.93 20.82 0.27
N LEU A 201 -7.87 21.43 -0.44
CA LEU A 201 -7.65 22.15 -1.69
C LEU A 201 -7.78 23.66 -1.45
N THR A 202 -7.23 24.43 -2.37
CA THR A 202 -7.18 25.89 -2.22
C THR A 202 -8.57 26.51 -2.34
N LYS A 203 -8.90 27.43 -1.43
CA LYS A 203 -10.05 28.33 -1.53
C LYS A 203 -9.62 29.80 -1.36
N PRO A 204 -10.41 30.77 -1.87
CA PRO A 204 -10.23 32.18 -1.53
C PRO A 204 -10.34 32.35 -0.01
N GLY A 205 -9.31 32.93 0.62
CA GLY A 205 -9.23 33.09 2.08
C GLY A 205 -8.44 31.99 2.83
N GLY A 206 -7.88 31.01 2.13
CA GLY A 206 -7.08 29.92 2.75
C GLY A 206 -7.95 28.80 3.32
N PHE A 207 -7.37 27.70 3.82
CA PHE A 207 -8.12 26.56 4.38
C PHE A 207 -7.72 26.36 5.85
N ASP A 208 -8.67 26.42 6.78
CA ASP A 208 -8.38 26.23 8.20
C ASP A 208 -8.83 24.84 8.70
N VAL A 209 -7.86 23.95 8.88
CA VAL A 209 -8.08 22.58 9.37
C VAL A 209 -8.63 22.56 10.80
N SER A 210 -8.31 23.58 11.62
CA SER A 210 -8.63 23.62 13.04
C SER A 210 -10.12 23.79 13.34
N LEU A 211 -10.88 24.32 12.38
CA LEU A 211 -12.32 24.56 12.53
C LEU A 211 -13.12 23.27 12.70
N PHE A 212 -12.78 22.24 11.90
CA PHE A 212 -13.61 21.04 11.81
C PHE A 212 -12.78 19.76 11.63
N PHE A 213 -11.86 19.74 10.67
CA PHE A 213 -11.19 18.51 10.25
C PHE A 213 -10.14 17.98 11.23
N CYS A 214 -9.66 18.79 12.17
CA CYS A 214 -8.72 18.37 13.22
C CYS A 214 -9.20 17.13 14.00
N ASP A 215 -10.51 17.02 14.27
CA ASP A 215 -11.09 15.88 14.99
C ASP A 215 -11.46 14.70 14.08
N ILE A 216 -11.54 14.95 12.77
CA ILE A 216 -11.95 13.96 11.74
C ILE A 216 -10.73 13.17 11.27
N VAL A 217 -9.66 13.87 10.90
CA VAL A 217 -8.44 13.30 10.33
C VAL A 217 -7.76 12.39 11.36
N SER A 218 -7.13 11.31 10.88
CA SER A 218 -6.33 10.44 11.74
C SER A 218 -5.02 11.15 12.11
N PRO A 219 -4.55 10.99 13.36
CA PRO A 219 -3.28 11.58 13.75
C PRO A 219 -2.16 11.04 12.85
N PRO A 220 -1.16 11.89 12.51
CA PRO A 220 -0.02 11.45 11.73
C PRO A 220 0.70 10.28 12.41
N GLU A 221 1.14 9.29 11.63
CA GLU A 221 1.92 8.16 12.17
C GLU A 221 3.32 8.63 12.65
N ASP A 222 3.90 9.67 12.03
CA ASP A 222 5.26 10.17 12.36
C ASP A 222 5.40 11.71 12.29
N GLU A 223 6.49 12.24 12.88
CA GLU A 223 6.88 13.67 12.82
C GLU A 223 6.99 14.21 11.38
N SER A 224 7.35 13.37 10.40
CA SER A 224 7.41 13.76 8.98
C SER A 224 6.04 14.03 8.35
N GLU A 225 4.97 13.47 8.91
CA GLU A 225 3.60 13.71 8.44
C GLU A 225 2.99 14.99 9.04
N LEU A 226 3.53 15.51 10.16
CA LEU A 226 3.11 16.81 10.71
C LEU A 226 3.33 17.96 9.73
N GLY A 227 4.41 17.92 8.93
CA GLY A 227 4.71 18.96 7.94
C GLY A 227 3.83 18.95 6.69
N LEU A 228 3.14 17.84 6.40
CA LEU A 228 2.35 17.66 5.17
C LEU A 228 0.91 18.17 5.28
N GLN A 229 0.45 18.54 6.48
CA GLN A 229 -0.94 18.94 6.73
C GLN A 229 -1.19 20.46 6.73
N ILE A 230 -0.16 21.29 6.61
CA ILE A 230 -0.29 22.72 6.94
C ILE A 230 -0.84 23.54 5.77
N GLU A 231 -0.44 23.26 4.53
CA GLU A 231 -0.80 24.11 3.39
C GLU A 231 -1.73 23.45 2.38
N PRO A 232 -2.74 24.17 1.86
CA PRO A 232 -3.66 23.66 0.84
C PRO A 232 -2.95 23.38 -0.47
N CYS A 233 -3.36 22.29 -1.13
CA CYS A 233 -2.86 21.95 -2.44
C CYS A 233 -3.34 22.99 -3.46
N ARG A 234 -2.38 23.66 -4.11
CA ARG A 234 -2.62 24.64 -5.19
C ARG A 234 -2.44 24.03 -6.58
N LYS A 235 -1.48 23.10 -6.71
CA LYS A 235 -1.08 22.49 -7.98
C LYS A 235 -1.35 21.00 -7.97
N LEU A 236 -1.63 20.46 -9.16
CA LEU A 236 -1.83 19.03 -9.38
C LEU A 236 -0.62 18.21 -8.92
N GLU A 237 0.60 18.68 -9.21
CA GLU A 237 1.82 17.96 -8.84
C GLU A 237 1.96 17.79 -7.32
N ASP A 238 1.58 18.82 -6.56
CA ASP A 238 1.67 18.80 -5.10
C ASP A 238 0.60 17.88 -4.52
N LEU A 239 -0.62 17.90 -5.09
CA LEU A 239 -1.69 16.97 -4.74
C LEU A 239 -1.28 15.53 -5.02
N GLN A 240 -0.73 15.25 -6.21
CA GLN A 240 -0.26 13.91 -6.58
C GLN A 240 0.88 13.43 -5.68
N LYS A 241 1.84 14.29 -5.32
CA LYS A 241 2.91 13.94 -4.37
C LYS A 241 2.33 13.60 -3.00
N ARG A 242 1.39 14.41 -2.49
CA ARG A 242 0.75 14.20 -1.19
C ARG A 242 -0.07 12.92 -1.15
N VAL A 243 -0.85 12.66 -2.20
CA VAL A 243 -1.64 11.44 -2.34
C VAL A 243 -0.72 10.22 -2.43
N ARG A 244 0.32 10.23 -3.28
CA ARG A 244 1.27 9.11 -3.39
C ARG A 244 2.02 8.81 -2.09
N ALA A 245 2.38 9.86 -1.34
CA ALA A 245 3.06 9.71 -0.05
C ALA A 245 2.17 9.00 0.99
N LYS A 246 0.85 9.18 0.92
CA LYS A 246 -0.12 8.56 1.85
C LYS A 246 -0.73 7.27 1.32
N GLU A 247 -0.79 7.10 0.01
CA GLU A 247 -1.30 5.89 -0.65
C GLU A 247 -0.44 4.66 -0.32
N LEU A 248 0.88 4.82 -0.40
CA LEU A 248 1.85 3.74 -0.19
C LEU A 248 2.17 3.65 1.30
N LYS A 249 1.68 2.60 1.98
CA LYS A 249 2.15 2.31 3.34
C LYS A 249 3.58 1.77 3.31
N LYS A 250 4.35 2.07 4.35
CA LYS A 250 5.69 1.53 4.57
C LYS A 250 5.60 0.01 4.70
N ARG A 251 6.08 -0.72 3.68
CA ARG A 251 6.19 -2.18 3.72
C ARG A 251 7.65 -2.55 4.00
N SER A 252 7.90 -3.16 5.15
CA SER A 252 9.21 -3.76 5.46
C SER A 252 9.40 -5.00 4.58
N GLN A 253 10.52 -5.06 3.88
CA GLN A 253 10.94 -6.28 3.15
C GLN A 253 11.28 -7.39 4.14
N SER A 254 11.95 -7.06 5.23
CA SER A 254 12.28 -8.00 6.29
C SER A 254 12.46 -7.26 7.61
N ARG A 255 12.28 -7.99 8.70
CA ARG A 255 12.61 -7.53 10.06
C ARG A 255 13.83 -8.31 10.50
N LEU A 256 14.89 -7.60 10.87
CA LEU A 256 16.18 -8.16 11.23
C LEU A 256 16.58 -7.73 12.63
N THR A 257 17.37 -8.58 13.27
CA THR A 257 18.06 -8.24 14.52
C THR A 257 19.37 -7.55 14.17
N PHE A 258 19.56 -6.33 14.67
CA PHE A 258 20.81 -5.58 14.63
C PHE A 258 21.58 -5.75 15.95
N SER A 259 22.65 -6.54 15.91
CA SER A 259 23.52 -6.85 17.04
C SER A 259 24.71 -5.88 17.10
N LEU A 260 24.89 -5.24 18.26
CA LEU A 260 26.01 -4.36 18.55
C LEU A 260 27.19 -5.09 19.23
N GLY A 261 26.98 -6.34 19.66
CA GLY A 261 27.89 -7.12 20.49
C GLY A 261 27.37 -7.30 21.93
N GLU A 262 27.96 -8.25 22.67
CA GLU A 262 27.73 -8.48 24.11
C GLU A 262 26.25 -8.70 24.51
N GLY A 263 25.43 -9.25 23.60
CA GLY A 263 24.01 -9.49 23.83
C GLY A 263 23.09 -8.29 23.62
N VAL A 264 23.62 -7.15 23.15
CA VAL A 264 22.82 -5.97 22.81
C VAL A 264 22.28 -6.11 21.39
N ASN A 265 20.97 -6.39 21.31
CA ASN A 265 20.25 -6.64 20.06
C ASN A 265 19.11 -5.64 19.88
N LEU A 266 18.97 -5.11 18.67
CA LEU A 266 18.03 -4.07 18.28
C LEU A 266 17.13 -4.58 17.15
N ALA A 267 15.81 -4.39 17.21
CA ALA A 267 14.91 -4.80 16.14
C ALA A 267 14.83 -3.72 15.05
N VAL A 268 15.18 -4.05 13.81
CA VAL A 268 15.14 -3.08 12.70
C VAL A 268 14.35 -3.62 11.51
N GLY A 269 13.54 -2.75 10.92
CA GLY A 269 12.88 -2.98 9.65
C GLY A 269 13.81 -2.60 8.50
N VAL A 270 13.87 -3.46 7.49
CA VAL A 270 14.56 -3.22 6.22
C VAL A 270 13.54 -2.88 5.15
N TYR A 271 13.69 -1.73 4.51
CA TYR A 271 12.77 -1.18 3.52
C TYR A 271 13.48 -1.00 2.17
N VAL A 272 12.75 -1.26 1.09
CA VAL A 272 13.21 -1.00 -0.28
C VAL A 272 12.56 0.29 -0.76
N LEU A 273 13.34 1.37 -0.83
CA LEU A 273 12.83 2.66 -1.32
C LEU A 273 12.79 2.74 -2.85
N ALA A 274 13.65 1.98 -3.53
CA ALA A 274 13.73 1.94 -4.98
C ALA A 274 13.78 0.49 -5.46
N ARG A 275 12.77 0.09 -6.25
CA ARG A 275 12.69 -1.22 -6.90
C ARG A 275 12.56 -1.02 -8.40
N THR A 276 13.27 -1.82 -9.18
CA THR A 276 13.14 -1.82 -10.64
C THR A 276 11.75 -2.31 -11.02
N ALA A 277 10.99 -1.49 -11.74
CA ALA A 277 9.71 -1.90 -12.28
C ALA A 277 9.93 -2.84 -13.47
N THR A 278 9.47 -4.08 -13.35
CA THR A 278 9.54 -5.10 -14.40
C THR A 278 8.17 -5.34 -15.02
N LYS A 279 8.15 -5.79 -16.27
CA LYS A 279 6.90 -6.24 -16.91
C LYS A 279 6.34 -7.44 -16.12
N PRO A 280 5.04 -7.47 -15.80
CA PRO A 280 4.42 -8.64 -15.16
C PRO A 280 4.63 -9.92 -15.98
N SER A 281 4.77 -11.05 -15.29
CA SER A 281 4.89 -12.37 -15.90
C SER A 281 3.60 -12.72 -16.68
N ALA A 282 3.75 -13.53 -17.73
CA ALA A 282 2.60 -13.96 -18.51
C ALA A 282 1.80 -15.01 -17.75
N VAL A 283 0.48 -14.83 -17.65
CA VAL A 283 -0.43 -15.80 -17.03
C VAL A 283 -0.93 -16.77 -18.09
N LYS A 284 -0.88 -18.08 -17.80
CA LYS A 284 -1.42 -19.12 -18.69
C LYS A 284 -2.94 -19.17 -18.55
N LEU A 285 -3.66 -19.16 -19.68
CA LEU A 285 -5.12 -19.17 -19.71
C LEU A 285 -5.65 -20.41 -20.44
N HIS A 286 -6.83 -20.87 -20.03
CA HIS A 286 -7.56 -21.90 -20.73
C HIS A 286 -8.12 -21.33 -22.05
N ARG A 287 -7.93 -22.04 -23.17
CA ARG A 287 -8.23 -21.52 -24.52
C ARG A 287 -9.69 -21.10 -24.71
N ASP A 288 -10.62 -21.88 -24.19
CA ASP A 288 -12.05 -21.69 -24.47
C ASP A 288 -12.74 -20.78 -23.44
N THR A 289 -12.23 -20.76 -22.19
CA THR A 289 -12.84 -20.00 -21.08
C THR A 289 -12.08 -18.73 -20.71
N ASN A 290 -10.83 -18.58 -21.18
CA ASN A 290 -9.89 -17.52 -20.77
C ASN A 290 -9.62 -17.45 -19.26
N GLU A 291 -9.91 -18.52 -18.52
CA GLU A 291 -9.66 -18.59 -17.08
C GLU A 291 -8.18 -18.93 -16.79
N PRO A 292 -7.57 -18.36 -15.75
CA PRO A 292 -6.21 -18.71 -15.33
C PRO A 292 -6.01 -20.20 -15.03
N VAL A 293 -4.90 -20.76 -15.48
CA VAL A 293 -4.55 -22.18 -15.29
C VAL A 293 -3.48 -22.34 -14.21
N ARG A 294 -3.77 -23.16 -13.19
CA ARG A 294 -2.79 -23.53 -12.17
C ARG A 294 -1.78 -24.52 -12.73
N THR A 295 -0.48 -24.19 -12.64
CA THR A 295 0.61 -25.10 -13.02
C THR A 295 1.03 -25.90 -11.79
N LYS A 296 1.05 -27.24 -11.88
CA LYS A 296 1.63 -28.12 -10.85
C LYS A 296 2.84 -28.83 -11.44
N THR A 297 4.00 -28.71 -10.79
CA THR A 297 5.25 -29.37 -11.22
C THR A 297 5.51 -30.57 -10.33
N ARG A 298 5.77 -31.73 -10.93
CA ARG A 298 6.08 -32.98 -10.22
C ARG A 298 7.29 -33.65 -10.87
N TYR A 299 8.14 -34.24 -10.03
CA TYR A 299 9.31 -34.99 -10.47
C TYR A 299 8.98 -36.48 -10.49
N PHE A 300 9.44 -37.18 -11.53
CA PHE A 300 9.20 -38.60 -11.72
C PHE A 300 10.48 -39.32 -12.06
N HIS A 301 10.62 -40.55 -11.56
CA HIS A 301 11.74 -41.40 -11.91
C HIS A 301 11.53 -42.01 -13.31
N ALA A 302 12.52 -41.85 -14.19
CA ALA A 302 12.36 -42.08 -15.63
C ALA A 302 12.00 -43.53 -16.01
N HIS A 303 12.41 -44.53 -15.23
CA HIS A 303 12.21 -45.94 -15.57
C HIS A 303 10.94 -46.58 -15.00
N ASN A 304 10.52 -46.18 -13.81
CA ASN A 304 9.38 -46.80 -13.11
C ASN A 304 8.15 -45.86 -13.05
N GLY A 305 8.30 -44.59 -13.46
CA GLY A 305 7.23 -43.60 -13.42
C GLY A 305 6.78 -43.20 -12.01
N GLY A 306 7.51 -43.64 -10.98
CA GLY A 306 7.22 -43.29 -9.59
C GLY A 306 7.47 -41.80 -9.34
N ILE A 307 6.64 -41.19 -8.51
CA ILE A 307 6.84 -39.81 -8.05
C ILE A 307 8.11 -39.77 -7.18
N LEU A 308 8.97 -38.79 -7.43
CA LEU A 308 10.18 -38.55 -6.64
C LEU A 308 9.87 -37.53 -5.54
N LEU A 309 10.07 -37.94 -4.30
CA LEU A 309 10.03 -37.05 -3.15
C LEU A 309 11.36 -36.31 -3.01
N PRO A 310 11.41 -35.17 -2.28
CA PRO A 310 12.67 -34.47 -2.02
C PRO A 310 13.79 -35.37 -1.48
N ASN A 311 13.44 -36.36 -0.64
CA ASN A 311 14.40 -37.31 -0.05
C ASN A 311 14.94 -38.35 -1.03
N ASP A 312 14.27 -38.55 -2.18
CA ASP A 312 14.72 -39.46 -3.23
C ASP A 312 15.74 -38.79 -4.17
N MET A 313 15.98 -37.49 -4.00
CA MET A 313 16.79 -36.67 -4.89
C MET A 313 18.02 -36.11 -4.18
N LYS A 314 19.21 -36.33 -4.77
CA LYS A 314 20.46 -35.72 -4.31
C LYS A 314 20.95 -34.66 -5.29
N ARG A 315 21.77 -33.73 -4.81
CA ARG A 315 22.47 -32.76 -5.66
C ARG A 315 23.82 -33.33 -6.06
N ALA A 316 24.21 -33.15 -7.31
CA ALA A 316 25.51 -33.61 -7.79
C ALA A 316 26.21 -32.51 -8.59
N GLN A 317 27.52 -32.36 -8.37
CA GLN A 317 28.41 -31.53 -9.17
C GLN A 317 29.60 -32.36 -9.63
N VAL A 318 29.96 -32.25 -10.91
CA VAL A 318 31.05 -33.01 -11.50
C VAL A 318 32.24 -32.09 -11.73
N TYR A 319 33.37 -32.40 -11.08
CA TYR A 319 34.62 -31.70 -11.26
C TYR A 319 35.65 -32.65 -11.87
N GLY A 320 36.04 -32.38 -13.12
CA GLY A 320 36.89 -33.29 -13.90
C GLY A 320 36.20 -34.64 -14.12
N LYS A 321 36.78 -35.72 -13.57
CA LYS A 321 36.23 -37.09 -13.62
C LYS A 321 35.70 -37.59 -12.28
N LYS A 322 35.51 -36.69 -11.30
CA LYS A 322 34.97 -37.04 -9.98
C LYS A 322 33.60 -36.40 -9.82
N GLN A 323 32.61 -37.22 -9.45
CA GLN A 323 31.28 -36.77 -9.08
C GLN A 323 31.22 -36.57 -7.58
N ILE A 324 30.82 -35.38 -7.16
CA ILE A 324 30.57 -35.04 -5.77
C ILE A 324 29.05 -35.01 -5.59
N VAL A 325 28.55 -35.86 -4.71
CA VAL A 325 27.12 -35.98 -4.41
C VAL A 325 26.91 -35.42 -3.00
N MET A 326 25.89 -34.58 -2.86
CA MET A 326 25.52 -33.94 -1.60
C MET A 326 24.01 -34.03 -1.40
N GLU A 327 23.59 -34.13 -0.15
CA GLU A 327 22.19 -33.94 0.22
C GLU A 327 21.79 -32.47 0.05
N LYS A 328 20.48 -32.20 0.00
CA LYS A 328 19.98 -30.82 -0.05
C LYS A 328 20.44 -30.03 1.20
N ASP A 329 20.32 -30.65 2.37
CA ASP A 329 20.67 -30.04 3.65
C ASP A 329 22.16 -29.69 3.73
N GLU A 330 23.04 -30.54 3.18
CA GLU A 330 24.49 -30.26 3.11
C GLU A 330 24.78 -29.04 2.23
N VAL A 331 24.07 -28.89 1.10
CA VAL A 331 24.22 -27.72 0.20
C VAL A 331 23.76 -26.44 0.89
N ASP A 332 22.72 -26.51 1.71
CA ASP A 332 22.19 -25.37 2.45
C ASP A 332 23.10 -25.02 3.64
N GLU A 333 23.67 -26.03 4.33
CA GLU A 333 24.64 -25.85 5.41
C GLU A 333 25.94 -25.19 4.92
N ILE A 334 26.46 -25.59 3.75
CA ILE A 334 27.65 -24.97 3.15
C ILE A 334 27.46 -23.47 2.87
N LYS A 335 26.22 -23.02 2.65
CA LYS A 335 25.90 -21.60 2.44
C LYS A 335 25.64 -20.85 3.74
N LYS A 336 25.45 -21.53 4.86
CA LYS A 336 25.15 -20.91 6.15
C LYS A 336 26.44 -20.44 6.83
N PHE A 337 26.61 -19.12 6.95
CA PHE A 337 27.73 -18.50 7.67
C PHE A 337 27.30 -18.00 9.06
N ASP A 338 26.31 -17.11 9.08
CA ASP A 338 25.74 -16.53 10.30
C ASP A 338 24.22 -16.65 10.30
N ASP A 339 23.62 -16.48 11.46
CA ASP A 339 22.16 -16.36 11.56
C ASP A 339 21.68 -15.02 10.95
N PRO A 340 20.46 -14.97 10.37
CA PRO A 340 19.97 -13.77 9.70
C PRO A 340 19.92 -12.54 10.62
N GLY A 341 20.53 -11.45 10.17
CA GLY A 341 20.67 -10.23 10.97
C GLY A 341 21.71 -9.27 10.44
N LEU A 342 21.91 -8.20 11.20
CA LEU A 342 22.96 -7.21 11.02
C LEU A 342 23.91 -7.29 12.21
N VAL A 343 25.20 -7.51 11.99
CA VAL A 343 26.21 -7.52 13.05
C VAL A 343 27.13 -6.32 12.88
N LEU A 344 27.30 -5.51 13.93
CA LEU A 344 28.22 -4.37 13.92
C LEU A 344 29.67 -4.86 13.81
N MET A 345 30.34 -4.46 12.72
CA MET A 345 31.79 -4.69 12.54
C MET A 345 32.64 -3.50 13.01
N GLY A 346 32.08 -2.29 12.93
CA GLY A 346 32.75 -1.06 13.36
C GLY A 346 32.33 0.16 12.55
N PHE A 347 33.10 1.24 12.65
CA PHE A 347 32.84 2.52 11.98
C PHE A 347 33.95 2.83 10.97
N LYS A 348 33.55 3.32 9.79
CA LYS A 348 34.47 3.66 8.69
C LYS A 348 34.19 5.08 8.20
N PRO A 349 35.22 5.92 7.96
CA PRO A 349 35.02 7.26 7.40
C PRO A 349 34.31 7.23 6.04
N MET A 350 33.39 8.16 5.81
CA MET A 350 32.57 8.22 4.60
C MET A 350 33.41 8.37 3.32
N ASP A 351 34.55 9.08 3.39
CA ASP A 351 35.49 9.26 2.27
C ASP A 351 36.11 7.95 1.74
N ARG A 352 36.05 6.87 2.54
CA ARG A 352 36.53 5.54 2.12
C ARG A 352 35.49 4.79 1.27
N LEU A 353 34.24 5.25 1.22
CA LEU A 353 33.18 4.68 0.39
C LEU A 353 33.16 5.37 -0.97
N LYS A 354 33.54 4.65 -2.01
CA LYS A 354 33.60 5.17 -3.37
C LYS A 354 32.30 4.93 -4.11
N LEU A 355 31.81 5.94 -4.84
CA LEU A 355 30.56 5.87 -5.62
C LEU A 355 30.55 4.73 -6.65
N HIS A 356 31.69 4.41 -7.27
CA HIS A 356 31.80 3.34 -8.27
C HIS A 356 31.83 1.93 -7.68
N HIS A 357 31.85 1.77 -6.35
CA HIS A 357 31.68 0.47 -5.69
C HIS A 357 30.19 0.09 -5.53
N HIS A 358 29.29 0.66 -6.32
CA HIS A 358 27.88 0.30 -6.30
C HIS A 358 27.68 -1.12 -6.87
N ILE A 359 27.16 -2.02 -6.05
CA ILE A 359 26.89 -3.43 -6.41
C ILE A 359 25.41 -3.67 -6.66
N ARG A 360 24.55 -3.16 -5.77
CA ARG A 360 23.09 -3.37 -5.78
C ARG A 360 22.37 -2.16 -5.17
N PRO A 361 21.05 -1.99 -5.43
CA PRO A 361 20.27 -0.92 -4.83
C PRO A 361 20.39 -0.89 -3.31
N ALA A 362 20.49 0.31 -2.76
CA ALA A 362 20.57 0.50 -1.31
C ALA A 362 19.24 0.17 -0.63
N LEU A 363 19.34 -0.38 0.58
CA LEU A 363 18.21 -0.64 1.47
C LEU A 363 18.15 0.45 2.53
N PHE A 364 16.95 0.77 3.01
CA PHE A 364 16.72 1.72 4.09
C PHE A 364 16.43 0.97 5.38
N ILE A 365 17.14 1.31 6.45
CA ILE A 365 16.99 0.67 7.77
C ILE A 365 16.28 1.65 8.68
N TYR A 366 15.21 1.22 9.33
CA TYR A 366 14.45 2.02 10.30
C TYR A 366 14.15 1.20 11.57
N PRO A 367 14.16 1.80 12.77
CA PRO A 367 13.77 1.10 14.00
C PRO A 367 12.37 0.52 13.91
N GLU A 368 12.19 -0.70 14.40
CA GLU A 368 10.85 -1.27 14.58
C GLU A 368 10.35 -0.90 15.99
N GLU A 369 9.48 0.11 16.07
CA GLU A 369 9.04 0.70 17.35
C GLU A 369 8.03 -0.15 18.13
N GLU A 370 7.42 -1.17 17.51
CA GLU A 370 6.47 -2.06 18.19
C GLU A 370 7.09 -2.80 19.38
N GLN A 371 8.42 -2.87 19.48
CA GLN A 371 9.10 -3.64 20.52
C GLN A 371 9.76 -2.82 21.63
N ILE A 372 10.37 -1.64 21.41
CA ILE A 372 11.09 -0.90 22.48
C ILE A 372 11.23 0.61 22.16
N SER A 373 10.66 1.52 22.96
CA SER A 373 10.81 2.98 22.78
C SER A 373 12.24 3.51 22.97
N VAL A 374 13.06 2.83 23.77
CA VAL A 374 14.49 3.14 24.01
C VAL A 374 15.34 2.95 22.74
N LEU A 375 14.91 2.05 21.85
CA LEU A 375 15.61 1.72 20.61
C LEU A 375 15.72 2.90 19.65
N PHE A 376 14.62 3.64 19.48
CA PHE A 376 14.58 4.82 18.62
C PHE A 376 15.59 5.87 19.09
N PHE A 377 15.63 6.16 20.40
CA PHE A 377 16.60 7.11 20.97
C PHE A 377 18.05 6.68 20.75
N PHE A 378 18.35 5.39 20.91
CA PHE A 378 19.69 4.87 20.68
C PHE A 378 20.11 5.01 19.21
N LEU A 379 19.28 4.53 18.27
CA LEU A 379 19.56 4.64 16.84
C LEU A 379 19.62 6.09 16.35
N LYS A 380 18.75 6.98 16.87
CA LYS A 380 18.80 8.42 16.59
C LYS A 380 20.11 9.04 17.07
N LYS A 381 20.57 8.70 18.28
CA LYS A 381 21.85 9.19 18.81
C LYS A 381 23.04 8.66 18.02
N MET A 382 23.01 7.38 17.62
CA MET A 382 24.02 6.78 16.76
C MET A 382 24.07 7.46 15.39
N TYR A 383 22.90 7.73 14.79
CA TYR A 383 22.77 8.45 13.52
C TYR A 383 23.34 9.87 13.62
N LEU A 384 22.94 10.65 14.63
CA LEU A 384 23.43 12.01 14.85
C LEU A 384 24.95 12.02 15.03
N HIS A 385 25.48 11.12 15.86
CA HIS A 385 26.93 11.03 16.06
C HIS A 385 27.69 10.67 14.79
N CYS A 386 27.18 9.72 13.98
CA CYS A 386 27.77 9.37 12.70
C CYS A 386 27.72 10.52 11.68
N ALA A 387 26.63 11.28 11.67
CA ALA A 387 26.47 12.46 10.82
C ALA A 387 27.48 13.57 11.20
N ASP A 388 27.64 13.84 12.51
CA ASP A 388 28.57 14.87 13.01
C ASP A 388 30.05 14.50 12.77
N THR A 389 30.36 13.20 12.76
CA THR A 389 31.74 12.69 12.63
C THR A 389 32.10 12.21 11.22
N PHE A 390 31.18 12.32 10.26
CA PHE A 390 31.33 11.78 8.90
C PHE A 390 31.75 10.29 8.87
N LEU A 391 31.20 9.52 9.81
CA LEU A 391 31.41 8.07 9.92
C LEU A 391 30.22 7.31 9.36
N VAL A 392 30.50 6.12 8.83
CA VAL A 392 29.49 5.17 8.37
C VAL A 392 29.65 3.87 9.14
N VAL A 393 28.53 3.30 9.57
CA VAL A 393 28.50 2.01 10.26
C VAL A 393 28.77 0.89 9.25
N THR A 394 29.78 0.07 9.53
CA THR A 394 30.07 -1.13 8.75
C THR A 394 29.40 -2.32 9.42
N LEU A 395 28.58 -3.03 8.65
CA LEU A 395 27.75 -4.13 9.12
C LEU A 395 28.06 -5.39 8.31
N LEU A 396 28.03 -6.54 8.98
CA LEU A 396 27.88 -7.83 8.31
C LEU A 396 26.39 -8.11 8.19
N LEU A 397 25.89 -8.25 6.96
CA LEU A 397 24.49 -8.54 6.67
C LEU A 397 24.35 -10.00 6.27
N ALA A 398 23.65 -10.78 7.09
CA ALA A 398 23.18 -12.12 6.76
C ALA A 398 21.67 -12.04 6.50
N LEU A 399 21.24 -12.46 5.30
CA LEU A 399 19.82 -12.58 4.94
C LEU A 399 19.45 -14.05 4.87
N TRP A 400 18.18 -14.37 5.11
CA TRP A 400 17.62 -15.70 4.89
C TRP A 400 17.93 -16.16 3.46
N HIS A 401 18.39 -17.40 3.32
CA HIS A 401 18.68 -18.01 2.04
C HIS A 401 17.45 -18.63 1.40
#